data_AF-A0A943JYK2-F1
#
_entry.id   AF-A0A943JYK2-F1
#
_cell.length_a   1.000
_cell.length_b   1.000
_cell.length_c   1.000
_cell.angle_alpha   90.00
_cell.angle_beta   90.00
_cell.angle_gamma   90.00
#
_symmetry.space_group_name_H-M   'P 1'
#
loop_
_entity.id
_entity.type
_entity.pdbx_description
1 polymer ?
#
loop_
_entity_poly.entity_id
_entity_poly.type
_entity_poly.pdbx_seq_one_letter_code
_entity_poly.pdbx_strand_id
1 'polypeptide(L)'
;NPVIGRFTQEDTYRGDGLNLYAYCANNPVYYVDPSGNVICRSKALVLKAKRNYYNKYNLKLKRKDIKQLEEYEKVYGDFAEDVSKYLDLDYSKIRAYKGIDIHDIPVEIRADPRLLVEMPYIGKKSNANAAGWKRDQNEHARNLLSSNPEFWSNENKLRIKLEGKIPVVDEEFIKYFPQYKDFLGDELRHHHIGGGGQVIFVPESLHKGFGGIHNVEKIFGIRDNDYLTEIMKNRKE
;
A
#
# COMPACT_ATOMS: atom_id res chain seq x y z
N ASN A 1 8.10 18.58 23.30
CA ASN A 1 9.27 19.43 23.66
C ASN A 1 10.18 19.53 22.43
N PRO A 2 10.24 20.69 21.78
CA PRO A 2 11.01 20.88 20.55
C PRO A 2 12.52 20.70 20.74
N VAL A 3 13.06 20.91 21.95
CA VAL A 3 14.50 20.74 22.25
C VAL A 3 14.93 19.28 22.18
N ILE A 4 14.05 18.35 22.56
CA ILE A 4 14.33 16.90 22.57
C ILE A 4 13.61 16.14 21.45
N GLY A 5 12.77 16.82 20.65
CA GLY A 5 12.01 16.20 19.56
C GLY A 5 11.03 15.10 19.97
N ARG A 6 10.46 15.17 21.19
CA ARG A 6 9.60 14.12 21.77
C ARG A 6 8.38 14.70 22.50
N PHE A 7 7.35 13.88 22.69
CA PHE A 7 6.26 14.20 23.62
C PHE A 7 6.79 14.28 25.07
N THR A 8 6.18 15.13 25.89
CA THR A 8 6.57 15.30 27.30
C THR A 8 5.85 14.32 28.23
N GLN A 9 4.85 13.61 27.73
CA GLN A 9 4.07 12.57 28.41
C GLN A 9 3.86 11.42 27.43
N GLU A 10 3.51 10.24 27.93
CA GLU A 10 3.17 9.09 27.08
C GLU A 10 2.00 9.43 26.17
N ASP A 11 2.14 9.10 24.89
CA ASP A 11 1.07 9.15 23.93
C ASP A 11 -0.05 8.19 24.37
N THR A 12 -1.26 8.75 24.53
CA THR A 12 -2.47 8.01 24.85
C THR A 12 -2.96 7.17 23.68
N TYR A 13 -2.52 7.47 22.46
CA TYR A 13 -2.86 6.76 21.24
C TYR A 13 -1.85 5.65 20.92
N ARG A 14 -2.22 4.40 21.22
CA ARG A 14 -1.35 3.23 21.01
C ARG A 14 -1.28 2.73 19.56
N GLY A 15 -1.60 3.58 18.58
CA GLY A 15 -1.68 3.21 17.16
C GLY A 15 -0.41 3.47 16.35
N ASP A 16 0.51 4.31 16.84
CA ASP A 16 1.62 4.85 16.03
C ASP A 16 3.00 4.22 16.30
N GLY A 17 3.06 3.20 17.16
CA GLY A 17 4.27 2.40 17.39
C GLY A 17 4.46 2.00 18.85
N LEU A 18 5.59 1.34 19.13
CA LEU A 18 5.94 0.91 20.49
C LEU A 18 6.53 2.04 21.35
N ASN A 19 7.10 3.08 20.73
CA ASN A 19 7.66 4.23 21.43
C ASN A 19 6.60 5.33 21.60
N LEU A 20 5.98 5.37 22.78
CA LEU A 20 4.91 6.32 23.13
C LEU A 20 5.40 7.76 23.32
N TYR A 21 6.68 8.05 23.13
CA TYR A 21 7.24 9.41 23.22
C TYR A 21 7.72 9.95 21.87
N ALA A 22 7.68 9.14 20.81
CA ALA A 22 8.15 9.56 19.50
C ALA A 22 7.23 10.62 18.89
N TYR A 23 7.77 11.78 18.53
CA TYR A 23 7.07 12.74 17.70
C TYR A 23 7.35 12.43 16.23
N CYS A 24 6.30 12.34 15.40
CA CYS A 24 6.43 12.21 13.95
C CYS A 24 7.30 11.03 13.48
N ALA A 25 7.30 9.90 14.21
CA ALA A 25 8.20 8.76 13.96
C ALA A 25 9.70 9.14 13.87
N ASN A 26 10.13 10.18 14.60
CA ASN A 26 11.45 10.80 14.53
C ASN A 26 11.78 11.48 13.18
N ASN A 27 10.78 11.78 12.35
CA ASN A 27 10.93 12.50 11.10
C ASN A 27 10.00 13.74 11.00
N PRO A 28 10.24 14.78 11.82
CA PRO A 28 9.40 15.99 11.88
C PRO A 28 9.56 16.94 10.69
N VAL A 29 10.52 16.67 9.79
CA VAL A 29 10.69 17.44 8.55
C VAL A 29 9.58 17.09 7.56
N TYR A 30 9.13 15.83 7.57
CA TYR A 30 8.14 15.33 6.62
C TYR A 30 6.76 15.11 7.25
N TYR A 31 6.71 14.71 8.53
CA TYR A 31 5.45 14.51 9.22
C TYR A 31 5.16 15.65 10.19
N VAL A 32 3.89 16.01 10.26
CA VAL A 32 3.33 16.84 11.33
C VAL A 32 2.29 15.97 12.02
N ASP A 33 2.31 15.97 13.35
CA ASP A 33 1.25 15.42 14.17
C ASP A 33 0.47 16.57 14.81
N PRO A 34 -0.64 17.03 14.18
CA PRO A 34 -1.35 18.23 14.59
C PRO A 34 -2.11 18.07 15.92
N SER A 35 -2.34 16.83 16.38
CA SER A 35 -3.25 16.54 17.50
C SER A 35 -2.70 15.57 18.54
N GLY A 36 -1.61 14.87 18.24
CA GLY A 36 -1.07 13.79 19.07
C GLY A 36 -1.89 12.50 19.04
N ASN A 37 -3.00 12.41 18.28
CA ASN A 37 -3.94 11.27 18.38
C ASN A 37 -4.65 10.90 17.05
N VAL A 38 -4.36 11.60 15.96
CA VAL A 38 -5.02 11.34 14.66
C VAL A 38 -4.33 10.19 13.96
N ILE A 39 -5.13 9.27 13.42
CA ILE A 39 -4.62 8.10 12.71
C ILE A 39 -3.74 8.50 11.51
N CYS A 40 -2.74 7.69 11.18
CA CYS A 40 -1.94 7.91 9.98
C CYS A 40 -2.77 7.75 8.67
N ARG A 41 -2.28 8.37 7.58
CA ARG A 41 -2.94 8.36 6.27
C ARG A 41 -3.27 6.96 5.77
N SER A 42 -2.34 6.01 5.88
CA SER A 42 -2.58 4.63 5.43
C SER A 42 -3.73 3.96 6.16
N LYS A 43 -3.85 4.18 7.48
CA LYS A 43 -4.98 3.68 8.27
C LYS A 43 -6.28 4.38 7.88
N ALA A 44 -6.26 5.68 7.64
CA ALA A 44 -7.43 6.42 7.16
C ALA A 44 -7.94 5.87 5.82
N LEU A 45 -7.04 5.60 4.87
CA LEU A 45 -7.39 5.00 3.58
C LEU A 45 -8.06 3.63 3.73
N VAL A 46 -7.55 2.75 4.60
CA VAL A 46 -8.20 1.47 4.90
C VAL A 46 -9.59 1.66 5.50
N LEU A 47 -9.76 2.61 6.43
CA LEU A 47 -11.06 2.91 7.02
C LEU A 47 -12.04 3.51 6.00
N LYS A 48 -11.57 4.34 5.06
CA LYS A 48 -12.38 4.85 3.94
C LYS A 48 -12.88 3.71 3.05
N ALA A 49 -11.99 2.82 2.62
CA ALA A 49 -12.35 1.64 1.83
C ALA A 49 -13.41 0.79 2.55
N LYS A 50 -13.19 0.55 3.85
CA LYS A 50 -14.13 -0.19 4.70
C LYS A 50 -15.48 0.54 4.83
N ARG A 51 -15.49 1.86 5.02
CA ARG A 51 -16.72 2.67 5.07
C ARG A 51 -17.51 2.53 3.76
N ASN A 52 -16.84 2.66 2.61
CA ASN A 52 -17.48 2.53 1.29
C ASN A 52 -18.14 1.15 1.12
N TYR A 53 -17.39 0.08 1.40
CA TYR A 53 -17.92 -1.29 1.36
C TYR A 53 -19.13 -1.46 2.28
N TYR A 54 -19.02 -1.04 3.53
CA TYR A 54 -20.10 -1.22 4.51
C TYR A 54 -21.35 -0.44 4.11
N ASN A 55 -21.20 0.79 3.61
CA ASN A 55 -22.32 1.57 3.12
C ASN A 55 -23.00 0.91 1.91
N LYS A 56 -22.21 0.41 0.94
CA LYS A 56 -22.72 -0.27 -0.26
C LYS A 56 -23.61 -1.48 0.09
N TYR A 57 -23.25 -2.21 1.13
CA TYR A 57 -23.99 -3.40 1.59
C TYR A 57 -24.89 -3.14 2.80
N ASN A 58 -25.15 -1.88 3.17
CA ASN A 58 -25.97 -1.48 4.32
C ASN A 58 -25.55 -2.14 5.66
N LEU A 59 -24.23 -2.31 5.85
CA LEU A 59 -23.63 -2.88 7.06
C LEU A 59 -23.25 -1.78 8.06
N LYS A 60 -23.22 -2.13 9.36
CA LYS A 60 -22.88 -1.18 10.43
C LYS A 60 -21.37 -1.16 10.71
N LEU A 61 -20.73 -0.02 10.46
CA LEU A 61 -19.33 0.20 10.83
C LEU A 61 -19.18 0.36 12.36
N LYS A 62 -18.05 -0.07 12.92
CA LYS A 62 -17.79 0.07 14.36
C LYS A 62 -17.66 1.54 14.74
N ARG A 63 -18.30 1.96 15.85
CA ARG A 63 -18.27 3.36 16.33
C ARG A 63 -16.85 3.93 16.49
N LYS A 64 -15.91 3.10 16.92
CA LYS A 64 -14.49 3.49 17.05
C LYS A 64 -13.85 3.84 15.70
N ASP A 65 -14.19 3.09 14.65
CA ASP A 65 -13.64 3.26 13.30
C ASP A 65 -14.22 4.54 12.68
N ILE A 66 -15.52 4.80 12.90
CA ILE A 66 -16.20 6.04 12.50
C ILE A 66 -15.51 7.25 13.15
N LYS A 67 -15.37 7.25 14.47
CA LYS A 67 -14.76 8.36 15.22
C LYS A 67 -13.34 8.66 14.74
N GLN A 68 -12.52 7.63 14.55
CA GLN A 68 -11.15 7.78 14.04
C GLN A 68 -11.10 8.41 12.64
N LEU A 69 -12.04 8.04 11.77
CA LEU A 69 -12.10 8.60 10.42
C LEU A 69 -12.62 10.03 10.41
N GLU A 70 -13.62 10.36 11.23
CA GLU A 70 -14.14 11.73 11.39
C GLU A 70 -13.07 12.69 11.94
N GLU A 71 -12.29 12.26 12.94
CA GLU A 71 -11.17 13.04 13.48
C GLU A 71 -10.09 13.29 12.41
N TYR A 72 -9.78 12.28 11.60
CA TYR A 72 -8.86 12.43 10.47
C TYR A 72 -9.39 13.41 9.42
N GLU A 73 -10.65 13.26 9.00
CA GLU A 73 -11.27 14.09 7.98
C GLU A 73 -11.42 15.55 8.44
N LYS A 74 -11.63 15.79 9.74
CA LYS A 74 -11.65 17.14 10.31
C LYS A 74 -10.30 17.87 10.19
N VAL A 75 -9.19 17.13 10.25
CA VAL A 75 -7.83 17.71 10.21
C VAL A 75 -7.28 17.77 8.78
N TYR A 76 -7.52 16.72 8.00
CA TYR A 76 -6.89 16.52 6.69
C TYR A 76 -7.87 16.52 5.51
N GLY A 77 -9.18 16.61 5.74
CA GLY A 77 -10.22 16.50 4.71
C GLY A 77 -10.09 17.56 3.62
N ASP A 78 -9.79 18.79 4.01
CA ASP A 78 -9.65 19.93 3.09
C ASP A 78 -8.36 19.90 2.25
N PHE A 79 -7.38 19.06 2.64
CA PHE A 79 -6.09 18.91 1.94
C PHE A 79 -6.09 17.72 0.97
N ALA A 80 -7.17 16.93 0.93
CA ALA A 80 -7.24 15.74 0.08
C ALA A 80 -7.49 16.14 -1.38
N GLU A 81 -6.43 16.18 -2.18
CA GLU A 81 -6.57 16.29 -3.63
C GLU A 81 -7.23 15.03 -4.20
N ASP A 82 -8.30 15.21 -4.98
CA ASP A 82 -8.91 14.12 -5.72
C ASP A 82 -8.04 13.77 -6.94
N VAL A 83 -7.07 12.89 -6.71
CA VAL A 83 -6.19 12.32 -7.75
C VAL A 83 -6.89 11.21 -8.55
N SER A 84 -8.08 10.76 -8.15
CA SER A 84 -8.78 9.65 -8.82
C SER A 84 -9.29 10.03 -10.22
N LYS A 85 -9.59 11.31 -10.44
CA LYS A 85 -10.02 11.86 -11.74
C LYS A 85 -8.94 11.82 -12.83
N TYR A 86 -7.68 11.59 -12.46
CA TYR A 86 -6.54 11.52 -13.39
C TYR A 86 -6.04 10.09 -13.62
N LEU A 87 -6.69 9.09 -13.01
CA LEU A 87 -6.26 7.69 -13.01
C LEU A 87 -7.37 6.78 -13.53
N ASP A 88 -7.92 7.10 -14.70
CA ASP A 88 -8.79 6.20 -15.47
C ASP A 88 -7.94 5.11 -16.15
N LEU A 89 -7.44 4.19 -15.33
CA LEU A 89 -6.56 3.10 -15.76
C LEU A 89 -7.37 1.85 -16.09
N ASP A 90 -6.93 1.11 -17.10
CA ASP A 90 -7.49 -0.20 -17.41
C ASP A 90 -7.01 -1.26 -16.39
N TYR A 91 -7.89 -1.58 -15.44
CA TYR A 91 -7.66 -2.60 -14.41
C TYR A 91 -7.93 -4.03 -14.88
N SER A 92 -8.38 -4.26 -16.13
CA SER A 92 -8.73 -5.59 -16.63
C SER A 92 -7.55 -6.58 -16.63
N LYS A 93 -6.31 -6.05 -16.64
CA LYS A 93 -5.07 -6.84 -16.57
C LYS A 93 -4.82 -7.47 -15.20
N ILE A 94 -5.46 -6.98 -14.14
CA ILE A 94 -5.29 -7.49 -12.78
C ILE A 94 -6.32 -8.60 -12.53
N ARG A 95 -5.86 -9.85 -12.54
CA ARG A 95 -6.73 -11.03 -12.44
C ARG A 95 -7.53 -11.06 -11.15
N ALA A 96 -6.90 -10.68 -10.03
CA ALA A 96 -7.53 -10.67 -8.72
C ALA A 96 -8.65 -9.61 -8.59
N TYR A 97 -8.78 -8.68 -9.54
CA TYR A 97 -9.85 -7.68 -9.56
C TYR A 97 -11.08 -8.13 -10.36
N LYS A 98 -11.04 -9.31 -10.97
CA LYS A 98 -12.15 -9.81 -11.77
C LYS A 98 -13.43 -9.91 -10.93
N GLY A 99 -14.49 -9.23 -11.40
CA GLY A 99 -15.79 -9.19 -10.74
C GLY A 99 -15.85 -8.29 -9.50
N ILE A 100 -14.79 -7.52 -9.22
CA ILE A 100 -14.74 -6.58 -8.09
C ILE A 100 -14.92 -5.15 -8.61
N ASP A 101 -15.80 -4.40 -7.96
CA ASP A 101 -15.92 -2.96 -8.19
C ASP A 101 -14.81 -2.22 -7.43
N ILE A 102 -13.72 -1.96 -8.14
CA ILE A 102 -12.51 -1.37 -7.58
C ILE A 102 -12.66 0.13 -7.28
N HIS A 103 -13.69 0.80 -7.81
CA HIS A 103 -13.89 2.24 -7.62
C HIS A 103 -14.27 2.59 -6.18
N ASP A 104 -14.79 1.63 -5.42
CA ASP A 104 -15.06 1.76 -3.98
C ASP A 104 -13.78 1.77 -3.11
N ILE A 105 -12.65 1.35 -3.67
CA ILE A 105 -11.35 1.31 -2.98
C ILE A 105 -10.64 2.65 -3.25
N PRO A 106 -10.04 3.33 -2.25
CA PRO A 106 -9.21 4.52 -2.49
C PRO A 106 -8.07 4.22 -3.45
N VAL A 107 -7.80 5.14 -4.38
CA VAL A 107 -6.85 4.92 -5.48
C VAL A 107 -5.43 4.66 -5.00
N GLU A 108 -5.03 5.19 -3.85
CA GLU A 108 -3.73 4.94 -3.22
C GLU A 108 -3.54 3.47 -2.81
N ILE A 109 -4.63 2.73 -2.55
CA ILE A 109 -4.57 1.32 -2.15
C ILE A 109 -4.88 0.39 -3.35
N ARG A 110 -5.28 0.93 -4.50
CA ARG A 110 -5.44 0.13 -5.72
C ARG A 110 -4.07 -0.21 -6.28
N ALA A 111 -3.96 -1.41 -6.84
CA ALA A 111 -2.77 -1.80 -7.56
C ALA A 111 -2.72 -1.10 -8.91
N ASP A 112 -1.71 -0.27 -9.14
CA ASP A 112 -1.52 0.42 -10.41
C ASP A 112 -1.09 -0.59 -11.50
N PRO A 113 -1.87 -0.81 -12.57
CA PRO A 113 -1.54 -1.77 -13.61
C PRO A 113 -0.22 -1.50 -14.33
N ARG A 114 0.31 -0.27 -14.25
CA ARG A 114 1.62 0.08 -14.85
C ARG A 114 2.80 -0.44 -14.02
N LEU A 115 2.60 -0.78 -12.76
CA LEU A 115 3.61 -1.40 -11.88
C LEU A 115 3.57 -2.93 -11.89
N LEU A 116 2.67 -3.53 -12.69
CA LEU A 116 2.34 -4.95 -12.65
C LEU A 116 3.45 -5.83 -13.23
N VAL A 117 3.89 -6.81 -12.44
CA VAL A 117 4.82 -7.87 -12.88
C VAL A 117 4.23 -9.24 -12.54
N GLU A 118 4.42 -10.22 -13.43
CA GLU A 118 4.06 -11.61 -13.17
C GLU A 118 5.26 -12.34 -12.56
N MET A 119 5.10 -12.87 -11.35
CA MET A 119 6.12 -13.73 -10.75
C MET A 119 5.94 -15.18 -11.19
N PRO A 120 7.02 -15.96 -11.38
CA PRO A 120 6.90 -17.36 -11.79
C PRO A 120 6.30 -18.23 -10.68
N TYR A 121 5.47 -19.20 -11.07
CA TYR A 121 4.98 -20.23 -10.16
C TYR A 121 6.07 -21.29 -9.92
N ILE A 122 6.48 -21.47 -8.67
CA ILE A 122 7.54 -22.41 -8.29
C ILE A 122 7.04 -23.55 -7.38
N GLY A 123 5.76 -23.52 -6.99
CA GLY A 123 5.17 -24.42 -6.00
C GLY A 123 5.53 -24.03 -4.56
N LYS A 124 5.12 -24.84 -3.59
CA LYS A 124 5.39 -24.61 -2.16
C LYS A 124 6.88 -24.79 -1.84
N LYS A 125 7.67 -23.73 -2.03
CA LYS A 125 9.10 -23.62 -1.71
C LYS A 125 9.34 -22.51 -0.69
N SER A 126 10.51 -22.49 -0.06
CA SER A 126 10.89 -21.50 0.97
C SER A 126 10.87 -20.05 0.48
N ASN A 127 11.16 -19.83 -0.81
CA ASN A 127 11.11 -18.52 -1.47
C ASN A 127 9.80 -18.28 -2.24
N ALA A 128 8.75 -19.05 -1.97
CA ALA A 128 7.42 -18.82 -2.52
C ALA A 128 6.50 -18.12 -1.51
N ASN A 129 5.44 -17.49 -2.00
CA ASN A 129 4.30 -17.11 -1.18
C ASN A 129 3.44 -18.35 -0.84
N ALA A 130 2.40 -18.18 -0.02
CA ALA A 130 1.53 -19.29 0.42
C ALA A 130 0.84 -20.04 -0.74
N ALA A 131 0.61 -19.35 -1.86
CA ALA A 131 0.02 -19.92 -3.06
C ALA A 131 1.03 -20.66 -3.96
N GLY A 132 2.34 -20.47 -3.78
CA GLY A 132 3.39 -21.12 -4.55
C GLY A 132 4.06 -20.25 -5.61
N TRP A 133 3.78 -18.95 -5.63
CA TRP A 133 4.41 -17.97 -6.52
C TRP A 133 5.72 -17.45 -5.94
N LYS A 134 6.75 -17.28 -6.76
CA LYS A 134 8.06 -16.81 -6.31
C LYS A 134 7.93 -15.42 -5.66
N ARG A 135 8.51 -15.28 -4.47
CA ARG A 135 8.56 -14.04 -3.69
C ARG A 135 10.00 -13.52 -3.70
N ASP A 136 10.31 -12.72 -4.72
CA ASP A 136 11.66 -12.19 -4.96
C ASP A 136 11.56 -10.72 -5.35
N GLN A 137 11.86 -9.85 -4.38
CA GLN A 137 11.78 -8.40 -4.56
C GLN A 137 12.82 -7.86 -5.53
N ASN A 138 13.99 -8.50 -5.62
CA ASN A 138 15.06 -8.03 -6.49
C ASN A 138 14.78 -8.40 -7.95
N GLU A 139 14.24 -9.59 -8.20
CA GLU A 139 13.72 -9.94 -9.53
C GLU A 139 12.60 -9.01 -9.96
N HIS A 140 11.64 -8.74 -9.08
CA HIS A 140 10.57 -7.79 -9.34
C HIS A 140 11.11 -6.39 -9.72
N ALA A 141 12.07 -5.85 -8.95
CA ALA A 141 12.69 -4.56 -9.23
C ALA A 141 13.42 -4.53 -10.58
N ARG A 142 14.18 -5.58 -10.91
CA ARG A 142 14.90 -5.66 -12.19
C ARG A 142 13.95 -5.76 -13.38
N ASN A 143 12.89 -6.55 -13.27
CA ASN A 143 11.90 -6.71 -14.33
C ASN A 143 11.22 -5.37 -14.63
N LEU A 144 10.74 -4.68 -13.59
CA LEU A 144 10.03 -3.41 -13.76
C LEU A 144 10.95 -2.26 -14.20
N LEU A 145 12.20 -2.23 -13.74
CA LEU A 145 13.20 -1.29 -14.25
C LEU A 145 13.53 -1.54 -15.72
N SER A 146 13.53 -2.80 -16.16
CA SER A 146 13.79 -3.15 -17.56
C SER A 146 12.62 -2.79 -18.47
N SER A 147 11.37 -2.96 -18.02
CA SER A 147 10.19 -2.66 -18.82
C SER A 147 9.81 -1.18 -18.80
N ASN A 148 10.07 -0.49 -17.68
CA ASN A 148 9.65 0.89 -17.43
C ASN A 148 10.77 1.72 -16.77
N PRO A 149 11.89 1.96 -17.48
CA PRO A 149 13.02 2.70 -16.94
C PRO A 149 12.69 4.17 -16.62
N GLU A 150 11.62 4.72 -17.18
CA GLU A 150 11.16 6.10 -17.00
C GLU A 150 10.60 6.38 -15.61
N PHE A 151 10.09 5.37 -14.89
CA PHE A 151 9.54 5.53 -13.54
C PHE A 151 10.59 5.83 -12.47
N TRP A 152 11.87 5.62 -12.80
CA TRP A 152 12.94 5.55 -11.81
C TRP A 152 13.95 6.67 -12.00
N SER A 153 14.19 7.42 -10.93
CA SER A 153 15.34 8.34 -10.83
C SER A 153 16.68 7.60 -10.98
N ASN A 154 17.75 8.34 -11.23
CA ASN A 154 19.09 7.77 -11.26
C ASN A 154 19.47 7.10 -9.92
N GLU A 155 19.05 7.67 -8.80
CA GLU A 155 19.28 7.10 -7.47
C GLU A 155 18.57 5.74 -7.32
N ASN A 156 17.29 5.68 -7.66
CA ASN A 156 16.54 4.41 -7.63
C ASN A 156 17.13 3.38 -8.60
N LYS A 157 17.60 3.80 -9.78
CA LYS A 157 18.31 2.92 -10.72
C LYS A 157 19.58 2.33 -10.11
N LEU A 158 20.36 3.12 -9.38
CA LEU A 158 21.59 2.67 -8.69
C LEU A 158 21.25 1.70 -7.55
N ARG A 159 20.25 2.02 -6.73
CA ARG A 159 19.75 1.15 -5.65
C ARG A 159 19.39 -0.24 -6.16
N ILE A 160 18.64 -0.31 -7.27
CA ILE A 160 18.22 -1.57 -7.88
C ILE A 160 19.40 -2.34 -8.50
N LYS A 161 20.24 -1.65 -9.28
CA LYS A 161 21.27 -2.32 -10.11
C LYS A 161 22.55 -2.66 -9.36
N LEU A 162 23.05 -1.75 -8.51
CA LEU A 162 24.36 -1.86 -7.90
C LEU A 162 24.29 -2.32 -6.45
N GLU A 163 23.30 -1.86 -5.72
CA GLU A 163 23.24 -2.11 -4.27
C GLU A 163 22.35 -3.30 -3.90
N GLY A 164 21.50 -3.77 -4.84
CA GLY A 164 20.47 -4.77 -4.54
C GLY A 164 19.47 -4.28 -3.49
N LYS A 165 19.29 -2.95 -3.39
CA LYS A 165 18.39 -2.29 -2.45
C LYS A 165 17.04 -2.01 -3.08
N ILE A 166 16.07 -1.86 -2.20
CA ILE A 166 14.68 -1.55 -2.51
C ILE A 166 14.59 -0.08 -2.97
N PRO A 167 13.92 0.22 -4.10
CA PRO A 167 13.70 1.61 -4.50
C PRO A 167 12.76 2.31 -3.51
N VAL A 168 12.80 3.64 -3.48
CA VAL A 168 11.96 4.47 -2.60
C VAL A 168 11.00 5.31 -3.43
N VAL A 169 9.91 5.76 -2.80
CA VAL A 169 9.05 6.80 -3.35
C VAL A 169 9.86 8.10 -3.37
N ASP A 170 10.26 8.55 -4.54
CA ASP A 170 10.91 9.85 -4.75
C ASP A 170 10.07 10.76 -5.65
N GLU A 171 10.50 12.00 -5.83
CA GLU A 171 9.80 12.97 -6.67
C GLU A 171 9.65 12.52 -8.12
N GLU A 172 10.63 11.79 -8.66
CA GLU A 172 10.56 11.27 -10.03
C GLU A 172 9.46 10.21 -10.14
N PHE A 173 9.40 9.28 -9.18
CA PHE A 173 8.37 8.25 -9.12
C PHE A 173 6.97 8.87 -8.97
N ILE A 174 6.82 9.91 -8.15
CA ILE A 174 5.54 10.62 -7.94
C ILE A 174 5.01 11.26 -9.22
N LYS A 175 5.86 11.70 -10.16
CA LYS A 175 5.41 12.24 -11.46
C LYS A 175 4.55 11.24 -12.24
N TYR A 176 4.87 9.94 -12.12
CA TYR A 176 4.13 8.87 -12.78
C TYR A 176 3.03 8.29 -11.88
N PHE A 177 3.26 8.29 -10.57
CA PHE A 177 2.36 7.70 -9.56
C PHE A 177 1.95 8.75 -8.52
N PRO A 178 1.17 9.78 -8.89
CA PRO A 178 0.81 10.88 -8.00
C PRO A 178 -0.04 10.42 -6.81
N GLN A 179 -0.68 9.25 -6.90
CA GLN A 179 -1.38 8.64 -5.77
C GLN A 179 -0.46 8.34 -4.58
N TYR A 180 0.86 8.28 -4.80
CA TYR A 180 1.84 7.99 -3.75
C TYR A 180 2.54 9.24 -3.20
N LYS A 181 2.12 10.46 -3.58
CA LYS A 181 2.79 11.71 -3.17
C LYS A 181 2.96 11.88 -1.66
N ASP A 182 1.98 11.43 -0.88
CA ASP A 182 1.97 11.54 0.58
C ASP A 182 2.80 10.46 1.29
N PHE A 183 3.52 9.64 0.52
CA PHE A 183 4.41 8.59 1.00
C PHE A 183 5.85 8.82 0.53
N LEU A 184 6.21 10.06 0.18
CA LEU A 184 7.57 10.43 -0.20
C LEU A 184 8.59 9.91 0.84
N GLY A 185 9.60 9.19 0.37
CA GLY A 185 10.64 8.57 1.19
C GLY A 185 10.35 7.13 1.64
N ASP A 186 9.11 6.63 1.51
CA ASP A 186 8.81 5.23 1.83
C ASP A 186 9.57 4.26 0.90
N GLU A 187 10.04 3.14 1.44
CA GLU A 187 10.50 2.03 0.60
C GLU A 187 9.33 1.41 -0.17
N LEU A 188 9.57 1.06 -1.42
CA LEU A 188 8.61 0.39 -2.27
C LEU A 188 8.66 -1.13 -2.03
N ARG A 189 7.65 -1.64 -1.32
CA ARG A 189 7.60 -3.05 -0.92
C ARG A 189 6.91 -3.90 -1.97
N HIS A 190 7.52 -5.05 -2.25
CA HIS A 190 6.97 -6.07 -3.12
C HIS A 190 5.69 -6.65 -2.52
N HIS A 191 4.59 -6.51 -3.26
CA HIS A 191 3.26 -6.89 -2.82
C HIS A 191 2.61 -7.83 -3.83
N HIS A 192 2.12 -8.99 -3.38
CA HIS A 192 1.33 -9.91 -4.20
C HIS A 192 -0.14 -9.53 -4.13
N ILE A 193 -0.71 -9.13 -5.27
CA ILE A 193 -2.12 -8.75 -5.38
C ILE A 193 -2.99 -9.97 -5.11
N GLY A 194 -3.85 -9.89 -4.11
CA GLY A 194 -4.73 -10.98 -3.67
C GLY A 194 -3.98 -12.22 -3.19
N GLY A 195 -2.65 -12.17 -3.00
CA GLY A 195 -1.82 -13.36 -2.78
C GLY A 195 -1.54 -14.21 -4.02
N GLY A 196 -1.89 -13.74 -5.22
CA GLY A 196 -1.68 -14.41 -6.49
C GLY A 196 -0.26 -14.26 -7.06
N GLY A 197 -0.13 -14.54 -8.36
CA GLY A 197 1.14 -14.47 -9.10
C GLY A 197 1.53 -13.06 -9.54
N GLN A 198 0.52 -12.19 -9.63
CA GLN A 198 0.68 -10.79 -9.97
C GLN A 198 1.17 -9.97 -8.79
N VAL A 199 2.21 -9.16 -9.02
CA VAL A 199 2.84 -8.32 -8.00
C VAL A 199 2.96 -6.88 -8.47
N ILE A 200 3.00 -5.97 -7.50
CA ILE A 200 3.33 -4.55 -7.71
C ILE A 200 4.22 -4.05 -6.58
N PHE A 201 4.78 -2.86 -6.78
CA PHE A 201 5.38 -2.08 -5.70
C PHE A 201 4.34 -1.16 -5.08
N VAL A 202 4.31 -1.12 -3.74
CA VAL A 202 3.51 -0.18 -2.96
C VAL A 202 4.38 0.45 -1.87
N PRO A 203 4.14 1.71 -1.49
CA PRO A 203 4.80 2.32 -0.32
C PRO A 203 4.68 1.44 0.93
N GLU A 204 5.76 1.31 1.71
CA GLU A 204 5.80 0.50 2.92
C GLU A 204 4.68 0.86 3.90
N SER A 205 4.32 2.14 4.01
CA SER A 205 3.25 2.57 4.91
C SER A 205 1.88 2.02 4.55
N LEU A 206 1.66 1.64 3.28
CA LEU A 206 0.46 0.95 2.80
C LEU A 206 0.55 -0.58 2.97
N HIS A 207 1.76 -1.12 3.19
CA HIS A 207 2.07 -2.55 3.27
C HIS A 207 2.47 -3.03 4.68
N LYS A 208 2.04 -2.32 5.74
CA LYS A 208 2.44 -2.66 7.12
C LYS A 208 1.83 -3.98 7.61
N GLY A 209 2.64 -5.05 7.61
CA GLY A 209 2.31 -6.36 8.18
C GLY A 209 1.12 -7.03 7.48
N PHE A 210 0.17 -7.56 8.25
CA PHE A 210 -1.13 -8.05 7.72
C PHE A 210 -2.21 -6.94 7.67
N GLY A 211 -1.82 -5.69 7.93
CA GLY A 211 -2.68 -4.51 7.87
C GLY A 211 -2.61 -3.81 6.50
N GLY A 212 -3.12 -2.58 6.42
CA GLY A 212 -3.03 -1.79 5.18
C GLY A 212 -3.83 -2.41 4.03
N ILE A 213 -3.18 -2.49 2.87
CA ILE A 213 -3.73 -3.05 1.62
C ILE A 213 -4.32 -4.44 1.81
N HIS A 214 -3.69 -5.32 2.60
CA HIS A 214 -4.17 -6.68 2.81
C HIS A 214 -5.55 -6.77 3.48
N ASN A 215 -5.90 -5.81 4.34
CA ASN A 215 -7.23 -5.77 4.93
C ASN A 215 -8.29 -5.35 3.90
N VAL A 216 -7.93 -4.42 3.01
CA VAL A 216 -8.80 -4.01 1.91
C VAL A 216 -9.01 -5.19 0.96
N GLU A 217 -7.95 -5.91 0.60
CA GLU A 217 -8.07 -7.10 -0.26
C GLU A 217 -9.02 -8.16 0.31
N LYS A 218 -9.01 -8.38 1.63
CA LYS A 218 -9.93 -9.30 2.29
C LYS A 218 -11.38 -8.80 2.27
N ILE A 219 -11.60 -7.51 2.56
CA ILE A 219 -12.94 -6.92 2.61
C ILE A 219 -13.60 -7.00 1.22
N PHE A 220 -12.84 -6.68 0.17
CA PHE A 220 -13.35 -6.61 -1.20
C PHE A 220 -13.29 -7.94 -1.95
N GLY A 221 -12.88 -9.05 -1.31
CA GLY A 221 -12.82 -10.36 -1.96
C GLY A 221 -11.76 -10.46 -3.06
N ILE A 222 -10.73 -9.61 -3.03
CA ILE A 222 -9.57 -9.67 -3.94
C ILE A 222 -8.64 -10.82 -3.51
N ARG A 223 -8.59 -11.08 -2.21
CA ARG A 223 -7.78 -12.16 -1.64
C ARG A 223 -8.21 -13.51 -2.23
N ASP A 224 -7.24 -14.26 -2.73
CA ASP A 224 -7.40 -15.59 -3.36
C ASP A 224 -8.28 -15.58 -4.64
N ASN A 225 -8.53 -14.41 -5.24
CA ASN A 225 -9.34 -14.24 -6.46
C ASN A 225 -8.53 -14.33 -7.79
N ASP A 226 -7.27 -14.78 -7.73
CA ASP A 226 -6.46 -15.00 -8.93
C ASP A 226 -6.72 -16.41 -9.48
N TYR A 227 -7.55 -16.51 -10.54
CA TYR A 227 -7.90 -17.79 -11.17
C TYR A 227 -6.71 -18.62 -11.66
N LEU A 228 -5.57 -17.99 -12.00
CA LEU A 228 -4.39 -18.72 -12.46
C LEU A 228 -3.75 -19.49 -11.31
N THR A 229 -3.89 -19.00 -10.07
CA THR A 229 -3.35 -19.67 -8.88
C THR A 229 -3.94 -21.07 -8.71
N GLU A 230 -5.26 -21.22 -8.83
CA GLU A 230 -5.92 -22.53 -8.70
C GLU A 230 -5.53 -23.48 -9.84
N ILE A 231 -5.43 -22.98 -11.07
CA ILE A 231 -4.96 -23.78 -12.21
C ILE A 231 -3.54 -24.30 -11.97
N MET A 232 -2.64 -23.46 -11.45
CA MET A 232 -1.24 -23.85 -11.22
C MET A 232 -1.05 -24.81 -10.04
N LYS A 233 -1.93 -24.74 -9.01
CA LYS A 233 -1.97 -25.73 -7.93
C LYS A 233 -2.35 -27.11 -8.45
N ASN A 234 -3.39 -27.19 -9.28
CA ASN A 234 -3.93 -28.46 -9.79
C ASN A 234 -3.05 -29.13 -10.86
N ARG A 235 -2.19 -28.38 -11.56
CA ARG A 235 -1.23 -28.95 -12.55
C ARG A 235 -0.08 -29.74 -11.93
N LYS A 236 0.09 -29.70 -10.60
CA LYS A 236 1.17 -30.39 -9.87
C LYS A 236 0.69 -31.57 -9.02
N GLU A 237 -0.61 -31.90 -9.08
CA GLU A 237 -1.18 -33.18 -8.60
C GLU A 237 -1.24 -34.17 -9.76
#